data_AF-A0A8U0LZ15-F1
#
_entry.id   AF-A0A8U0LZ15-F1
#
_cell.length_a   1.000
_cell.length_b   1.000
_cell.length_c   1.000
_cell.angle_alpha   90.00
_cell.angle_beta   90.00
_cell.angle_gamma   90.00
#
_symmetry.space_group_name_H-M   'P 1'
#
loop_
_entity.id
_entity.type
_entity.pdbx_description
1 polymer ?
#
loop_
_entity_poly.entity_id
_entity_poly.type
_entity_poly.pdbx_seq_one_letter_code
_entity_poly.pdbx_strand_id
1 'polypeptide(L)'
;MTLRIRPDDLEHSPYKEAIQTLTQQWANTELPAQEPTCLDFTRSLKTLLLTTQSLERTTTIIQAVLTQAVALHKTSDWVDEELKFEGMLVGADRADFLRFDLQQTGAVDDELLDRYNERMSRFD
;
A
#
# COMPACT_ATOMS: atom_id res chain seq x y z
N MET A 1 -8.74 25.61 -0.54
CA MET A 1 -7.94 25.18 0.63
C MET A 1 -8.33 23.76 0.94
N THR A 2 -7.46 22.79 0.70
CA THR A 2 -7.72 21.39 1.02
C THR A 2 -7.54 21.22 2.52
N LEU A 3 -8.59 20.80 3.23
CA LEU A 3 -8.48 20.48 4.65
C LEU A 3 -7.55 19.29 4.82
N ARG A 4 -6.48 19.47 5.60
CA ARG A 4 -5.54 18.41 5.96
C ARG A 4 -6.28 17.38 6.82
N ILE A 5 -6.21 16.11 6.42
CA ILE A 5 -6.75 14.98 7.18
C ILE A 5 -5.92 14.80 8.44
N ARG A 6 -6.60 14.80 9.59
CA ARG A 6 -6.03 14.61 10.93
C ARG A 6 -6.40 13.24 11.50
N PRO A 7 -5.66 12.74 12.50
CA PRO A 7 -6.00 11.49 13.18
C PRO A 7 -7.45 11.43 13.68
N ASP A 8 -7.98 12.53 14.23
CA ASP A 8 -9.35 12.59 14.73
C ASP A 8 -10.41 12.52 13.62
N ASP A 9 -10.07 12.93 12.40
CA ASP A 9 -10.98 12.85 11.26
C ASP A 9 -11.25 11.40 10.87
N LEU A 10 -10.32 10.47 11.16
CA LEU A 10 -10.43 9.05 10.81
C LEU A 10 -11.58 8.33 11.51
N GLU A 11 -12.09 8.90 12.61
CA GLU A 11 -13.22 8.37 13.37
C GLU A 11 -14.58 8.90 12.86
N HIS A 12 -14.57 9.73 11.81
CA HIS A 12 -15.75 10.35 11.21
C HIS A 12 -15.89 9.99 9.72
N SER A 13 -17.11 10.09 9.19
CA SER A 13 -17.35 9.93 7.75
C SER A 13 -16.72 11.10 6.98
N PRO A 14 -16.17 10.86 5.78
CA PRO A 14 -16.22 9.60 5.03
C PRO A 14 -15.10 8.59 5.39
N TYR A 15 -14.12 8.99 6.19
CA TYR A 15 -12.90 8.20 6.42
C TYR A 15 -13.16 6.91 7.19
N LYS A 16 -13.99 6.96 8.23
CA LYS A 16 -14.37 5.77 9.01
C LYS A 16 -15.02 4.68 8.16
N GLU A 17 -15.97 5.07 7.31
CA GLU A 17 -16.68 4.14 6.41
C GLU A 17 -15.73 3.51 5.39
N ALA A 18 -14.83 4.31 4.82
CA ALA A 18 -13.83 3.79 3.90
C ALA A 18 -12.84 2.85 4.59
N ILE A 19 -12.39 3.18 5.81
CA ILE A 19 -11.51 2.32 6.60
C ILE A 19 -12.16 0.96 6.84
N GLN A 20 -13.43 0.95 7.25
CA GLN A 20 -14.20 -0.27 7.46
C GLN A 20 -14.35 -1.08 6.17
N THR A 21 -14.72 -0.42 5.07
CA THR A 21 -14.92 -1.05 3.76
C THR A 21 -13.63 -1.71 3.26
N LEU A 22 -12.52 -0.99 3.28
CA LEU A 22 -11.22 -1.49 2.81
C LEU A 22 -10.68 -2.61 3.70
N THR A 23 -10.87 -2.51 5.01
CA THR A 23 -10.50 -3.58 5.96
C THR A 23 -11.30 -4.86 5.69
N GLN A 24 -12.62 -4.73 5.41
CA GLN A 24 -13.45 -5.88 5.06
C GLN A 24 -13.06 -6.49 3.71
N GLN A 25 -12.70 -5.65 2.72
CA GLN A 25 -12.21 -6.13 1.43
C GLN A 25 -10.94 -6.97 1.59
N TRP A 26 -9.96 -6.47 2.35
CA TRP A 26 -8.75 -7.23 2.66
C TRP A 26 -9.05 -8.56 3.35
N ALA A 27 -9.91 -8.55 4.38
CA ALA A 27 -10.28 -9.77 5.10
C ALA A 27 -10.94 -10.82 4.20
N ASN A 28 -11.66 -10.40 3.16
CA ASN A 28 -12.30 -11.27 2.18
C ASN A 28 -11.36 -11.72 1.04
N THR A 29 -10.12 -11.21 0.98
CA THR A 29 -9.18 -11.50 -0.11
C THR A 29 -8.53 -12.89 0.04
N GLU A 30 -8.79 -13.60 1.16
CA GLU A 30 -8.32 -14.98 1.45
C GLU A 30 -6.83 -15.20 1.14
N LEU A 31 -5.99 -14.19 1.41
CA LEU A 31 -4.55 -14.27 1.17
C LEU A 31 -3.89 -15.35 2.05
N PRO A 32 -2.83 -16.02 1.57
CA PRO A 32 -2.05 -16.95 2.38
C PRO A 32 -1.62 -16.29 3.70
N ALA A 33 -2.01 -16.92 4.81
CA ALA A 33 -1.83 -16.35 6.13
C ALA A 33 -0.38 -16.49 6.62
N GLN A 34 0.32 -15.36 6.66
CA GLN A 34 1.47 -15.06 7.51
C GLN A 34 1.29 -13.60 7.94
N GLU A 35 1.18 -13.41 9.26
CA GLU A 35 1.54 -12.27 10.14
C GLU A 35 1.02 -10.81 10.10
N PRO A 36 0.12 -10.29 9.24
CA PRO A 36 -0.71 -9.16 9.65
C PRO A 36 -2.08 -9.65 10.08
N THR A 37 -2.44 -9.26 11.29
CA THR A 37 -3.82 -9.31 11.73
C THR A 37 -4.63 -8.22 11.05
N CYS A 38 -5.95 -8.32 11.10
CA CYS A 38 -6.87 -7.25 10.70
C CYS A 38 -6.51 -5.89 11.33
N LEU A 39 -6.01 -5.91 12.57
CA LEU A 39 -5.57 -4.71 13.29
C LEU A 39 -4.31 -4.07 12.68
N ASP A 40 -3.37 -4.88 12.19
CA ASP A 40 -2.16 -4.39 11.54
C ASP A 40 -2.49 -3.77 10.19
N PHE A 41 -3.35 -4.43 9.40
CA PHE A 41 -3.85 -3.87 8.14
C PHE A 41 -4.58 -2.54 8.37
N THR A 42 -5.49 -2.46 9.34
CA THR A 42 -6.18 -1.20 9.66
C THR A 42 -5.20 -0.10 10.08
N ARG A 43 -4.13 -0.43 10.81
CA ARG A 43 -3.08 0.53 11.17
C ARG A 43 -2.35 1.05 9.93
N SER A 44 -1.93 0.17 9.03
CA SER A 44 -1.23 0.54 7.80
C SER A 44 -2.11 1.38 6.86
N LEU A 45 -3.40 1.03 6.75
CA LEU A 45 -4.41 1.82 6.04
C LEU A 45 -4.58 3.24 6.64
N LYS A 46 -4.72 3.36 7.96
CA LYS A 46 -4.82 4.67 8.64
C LYS A 46 -3.56 5.51 8.41
N THR A 47 -2.38 4.91 8.54
CA THR A 47 -1.11 5.59 8.26
C THR A 47 -1.04 6.05 6.81
N LEU A 48 -1.37 5.21 5.84
CA LEU A 48 -1.35 5.55 4.43
C LEU A 48 -2.31 6.70 4.11
N LEU A 49 -3.50 6.73 4.70
CA LEU A 49 -4.46 7.83 4.54
C LEU A 49 -3.91 9.16 5.07
N LEU A 50 -3.23 9.13 6.21
CA LEU A 50 -2.55 10.30 6.78
C LEU A 50 -1.31 10.71 5.97
N THR A 51 -0.65 9.78 5.28
CA THR A 51 0.51 10.09 4.44
C THR A 51 0.09 10.68 3.10
N THR A 52 -0.86 10.04 2.40
CA THR A 52 -1.34 10.49 1.08
C THR A 52 -2.20 11.75 1.16
N GLN A 53 -2.83 12.01 2.32
CA GLN A 53 -3.78 13.10 2.52
C GLN A 53 -4.94 13.08 1.50
N SER A 54 -5.26 11.91 0.94
CA SER A 54 -6.29 11.72 -0.07
C SER A 54 -6.93 10.35 0.06
N LEU A 55 -8.25 10.34 0.29
CA LEU A 55 -9.03 9.11 0.40
C LEU A 55 -9.04 8.34 -0.93
N GLU A 56 -9.22 9.05 -2.03
CA GLU A 56 -9.22 8.48 -3.38
C GLU A 56 -7.87 7.80 -3.66
N ARG A 57 -6.77 8.53 -3.46
CA ARG A 57 -5.42 7.98 -3.70
C ARG A 57 -5.12 6.78 -2.81
N THR A 58 -5.50 6.83 -1.53
CA THR A 58 -5.34 5.71 -0.60
C THR A 58 -6.11 4.48 -1.07
N THR A 59 -7.35 4.69 -1.52
CA THR A 59 -8.22 3.62 -2.03
C THR A 59 -7.59 2.97 -3.26
N THR A 60 -7.14 3.77 -4.23
CA THR A 60 -6.46 3.27 -5.44
C THR A 60 -5.22 2.46 -5.11
N ILE A 61 -4.36 2.95 -4.20
CA ILE A 61 -3.15 2.22 -3.79
C ILE A 61 -3.51 0.86 -3.18
N ILE A 62 -4.45 0.83 -2.22
CA ILE A 62 -4.81 -0.41 -1.55
C ILE A 62 -5.42 -1.40 -2.53
N GLN A 63 -6.34 -0.95 -3.39
CA GLN A 63 -6.95 -1.83 -4.39
C GLN A 63 -5.92 -2.41 -5.36
N ALA A 64 -4.96 -1.60 -5.82
CA ALA A 64 -3.89 -2.07 -6.70
C ALA A 64 -2.99 -3.11 -6.00
N VAL A 65 -2.57 -2.84 -4.76
CA VAL A 65 -1.74 -3.78 -3.97
C VAL A 65 -2.49 -5.09 -3.71
N LEU A 66 -3.77 -5.05 -3.30
CA LEU A 66 -4.56 -6.26 -3.06
C LEU A 66 -4.79 -7.06 -4.33
N THR A 67 -5.11 -6.38 -5.45
CA THR A 67 -5.30 -7.04 -6.75
C THR A 67 -4.03 -7.75 -7.19
N GLN A 68 -2.88 -7.09 -7.04
CA GLN A 68 -1.58 -7.68 -7.36
C GLN A 68 -1.23 -8.84 -6.41
N ALA A 69 -1.51 -8.72 -5.11
CA ALA A 69 -1.29 -9.79 -4.16
C ALA A 69 -2.07 -11.07 -4.52
N VAL A 70 -3.34 -10.92 -4.92
CA VAL A 70 -4.15 -12.04 -5.41
C VAL A 70 -3.55 -12.64 -6.67
N ALA A 71 -3.25 -11.80 -7.66
CA ALA A 71 -2.76 -12.23 -8.96
C ALA A 71 -1.43 -12.98 -8.88
N LEU A 72 -0.55 -12.56 -7.95
CA LEU A 72 0.77 -13.14 -7.74
C LEU A 72 0.84 -14.11 -6.55
N HIS A 73 -0.32 -14.44 -5.95
CA HIS A 73 -0.44 -15.32 -4.78
C HIS A 73 0.49 -14.93 -3.61
N LYS A 74 0.58 -13.63 -3.32
CA LYS A 74 1.42 -13.07 -2.26
C LYS A 74 0.73 -13.16 -0.90
N THR A 75 1.53 -13.15 0.16
CA THR A 75 1.06 -13.22 1.55
C THR A 75 0.51 -11.88 2.04
N SER A 76 -0.17 -11.90 3.19
CA SER A 76 -0.57 -10.68 3.87
C SER A 76 0.62 -9.82 4.32
N ASP A 77 1.73 -10.42 4.77
CA ASP A 77 2.96 -9.67 5.10
C ASP A 77 3.48 -8.86 3.92
N TRP A 78 3.48 -9.47 2.72
CA TRP A 78 3.87 -8.77 1.49
C TRP A 78 2.97 -7.55 1.22
N VAL A 79 1.66 -7.65 1.48
CA VAL A 79 0.75 -6.50 1.35
C VAL A 79 1.15 -5.37 2.31
N ASP A 80 1.49 -5.68 3.55
CA ASP A 80 1.91 -4.66 4.52
C ASP A 80 3.22 -3.96 4.12
N GLU A 81 4.20 -4.74 3.65
CA GLU A 81 5.45 -4.19 3.10
C GLU A 81 5.21 -3.27 1.91
N GLU A 82 4.33 -3.66 0.99
CA GLU A 82 4.03 -2.86 -0.19
C GLU A 82 3.22 -1.61 0.15
N LEU A 83 2.29 -1.64 1.12
CA LEU A 83 1.60 -0.43 1.57
C LEU A 83 2.56 0.57 2.23
N LYS A 84 3.56 0.09 2.97
CA LYS A 84 4.63 0.93 3.52
C LYS A 84 5.47 1.55 2.41
N PHE A 85 5.88 0.76 1.41
CA PHE A 85 6.60 1.23 0.25
C PHE A 85 5.83 2.33 -0.51
N GLU A 86 4.53 2.11 -0.76
CA GLU A 86 3.65 3.08 -1.41
C GLU A 86 3.50 4.37 -0.61
N GLY A 87 3.48 4.26 0.73
CA GLY A 87 3.54 5.41 1.63
C GLY A 87 4.84 6.22 1.48
N MET A 88 5.98 5.56 1.31
CA MET A 88 7.28 6.23 1.10
C MET A 88 7.36 6.94 -0.25
N LEU A 89 6.66 6.44 -1.27
CA LEU A 89 6.57 7.07 -2.59
C LEU A 89 5.69 8.32 -2.63
N VAL A 90 4.97 8.65 -1.55
CA VAL A 90 4.11 9.84 -1.55
C VAL A 90 4.97 11.10 -1.69
N GLY A 91 4.87 11.75 -2.86
CA GLY A 91 5.61 12.96 -3.18
C GLY A 91 6.90 12.71 -3.98
N ALA A 92 7.20 11.46 -4.30
CA ALA A 92 8.27 11.07 -5.22
C ALA A 92 7.68 10.52 -6.54
N ASP A 93 8.45 10.64 -7.62
CA ASP A 93 8.18 9.86 -8.83
C ASP A 93 8.59 8.40 -8.60
N ARG A 94 7.71 7.46 -8.98
CA ARG A 94 7.93 6.02 -8.77
C ARG A 94 9.16 5.53 -9.52
N ALA A 95 9.29 5.91 -10.80
CA ALA A 95 10.35 5.40 -11.65
C ALA A 95 11.71 5.94 -11.17
N ASP A 96 11.77 7.22 -10.80
CA ASP A 96 12.99 7.82 -10.24
C ASP A 96 13.38 7.17 -8.92
N PHE A 97 12.42 6.94 -8.01
CA PHE A 97 12.69 6.29 -6.72
C PHE A 97 13.17 4.85 -6.88
N LEU A 98 12.46 4.04 -7.68
CA LEU A 98 12.83 2.63 -7.90
C LEU A 98 14.18 2.51 -8.61
N ARG A 99 14.48 3.40 -9.55
CA ARG A 99 15.78 3.43 -10.23
C ARG A 99 16.89 3.83 -9.27
N PHE A 100 16.64 4.78 -8.38
CA PHE A 100 17.58 5.15 -7.33
C PHE A 100 17.84 3.98 -6.37
N ASP A 101 16.79 3.30 -5.92
CA ASP A 101 16.90 2.13 -5.03
C ASP A 101 17.78 1.04 -5.67
N LEU A 102 17.52 0.70 -6.94
CA LEU A 102 18.30 -0.28 -7.70
C LEU A 102 19.78 0.12 -7.88
N GLN A 103 20.09 1.42 -7.98
CA GLN A 103 21.46 1.91 -8.03
C GLN A 103 22.19 1.80 -6.69
N GLN A 104 21.47 1.81 -5.56
CA GLN A 104 22.05 1.75 -4.22
C GLN A 104 22.29 0.31 -3.73
N THR A 105 21.59 -0.69 -4.25
CA THR A 105 21.62 -2.07 -3.72
C THR A 105 22.97 -2.78 -3.93
N GLY A 106 23.87 -2.23 -4.76
CA GLY A 106 25.28 -2.68 -4.90
C GLY A 106 25.46 -4.02 -5.63
N ALA A 107 24.52 -4.95 -5.50
CA ALA A 107 24.38 -6.15 -6.30
C ALA A 107 22.93 -6.25 -6.79
N VAL A 108 22.77 -6.41 -8.11
CA VAL A 108 21.47 -6.63 -8.73
C VAL A 108 21.33 -8.12 -8.97
N ASP A 109 20.37 -8.74 -8.31
CA ASP A 109 19.97 -10.13 -8.54
C ASP A 109 18.56 -10.20 -9.17
N ASP A 110 18.17 -11.39 -9.59
CA ASP A 110 16.90 -11.61 -10.28
C ASP A 110 15.69 -11.29 -9.36
N GLU A 111 15.80 -11.55 -8.05
CA GLU A 111 14.73 -11.26 -7.09
C GLU A 111 14.48 -9.74 -6.97
N LEU A 112 15.54 -8.93 -6.94
CA LEU A 112 15.44 -7.47 -6.93
C LEU A 112 14.79 -6.95 -8.23
N LEU A 113 15.17 -7.51 -9.38
CA LEU A 113 14.61 -7.13 -10.67
C LEU A 113 13.14 -7.52 -10.80
N ASP A 114 12.76 -8.70 -10.31
CA ASP A 114 11.37 -9.14 -10.27
C ASP A 114 10.54 -8.19 -9.42
N ARG A 115 11.01 -7.84 -8.22
CA ARG A 115 10.33 -6.88 -7.34
C ARG A 115 10.21 -5.48 -7.96
N TYR A 116 11.26 -5.02 -8.65
CA TYR A 116 11.22 -3.76 -9.40
C TYR A 116 10.12 -3.79 -10.47
N ASN A 117 10.06 -4.86 -11.26
CA ASN A 117 9.08 -5.01 -12.33
C ASN A 117 7.66 -5.09 -11.76
N GLU A 118 7.44 -5.88 -10.70
CA GLU A 118 6.15 -5.96 -9.99
C GLU A 118 5.70 -4.56 -9.52
N ARG A 119 6.59 -3.76 -8.93
CA ARG A 119 6.27 -2.42 -8.44
C ARG A 119 6.02 -1.40 -9.55
N MET A 120 6.69 -1.54 -10.69
CA MET A 120 6.50 -0.68 -11.85
C MET A 120 5.14 -0.93 -12.52
N SER A 121 4.73 -2.19 -12.69
CA SER A 121 3.51 -2.54 -13.42
C SER A 121 2.22 -2.44 -12.62
N ARG A 122 2.28 -1.95 -11.37
CA ARG A 122 1.16 -2.00 -10.41
C ARG A 122 -0.05 -1.15 -10.81
N PHE A 123 0.19 -0.05 -11.52
CA PHE A 123 -0.82 0.94 -11.88
C PHE A 123 -1.01 1.09 -13.40
N ASP A 124 -0.47 0.14 -14.17
CA ASP A 124 -0.54 0.09 -15.64
C ASP A 124 -1.84 -0.58 -16.15
#